data_AF-A0A0L0LHH2-F1
#
_entry.id   AF-A0A0L0LHH2-F1
#
_cell.length_a   1.000
_cell.length_b   1.000
_cell.length_c   1.000
_cell.angle_alpha   90.00
_cell.angle_beta   90.00
_cell.angle_gamma   90.00
#
_symmetry.space_group_name_H-M   'P 1'
#
loop_
_entity.id
_entity.type
_entity.pdbx_description
1 polymer ?
#
loop_
_entity_poly.entity_id
_entity_poly.type
_entity_poly.pdbx_seq_one_letter_code
_entity_poly.pdbx_strand_id
1 'polypeptide(L)'
;MILFLYVLESLSVPTSTFAQSTGTVVYSNLPAPVPGNIPSLGYQCCSVSEFGDRVHLEADTPRRAGYANVLMSSWSKHSDYPTMSSAGYKHPITLAIYANDADALAHSPLTTVTQMMDIPWRPEADPTCPGGTAWRATNGSCYNGMAFVLTFDLRAQNLTLPDEFVWGVAYNTNTWGYNPLGVPGPYESLNVGTTASAPSVGIDVNPDVAYVNYSHAPFYSDLGAGGTNTFRPDTGWTGFAPSAEFTTFAIPATTSDCKNGAWQNLVRGDFTPFKNQGACVSYVNTGK
;
A
#
# COMPACT_ATOMS: atom_id res chain seq x y z
N MET A 1 35.82 -0.20 66.12
CA MET A 1 35.91 -0.52 64.68
C MET A 1 34.51 -0.34 64.10
N ILE A 2 34.26 0.81 63.48
CA ILE A 2 32.91 1.24 63.03
C ILE A 2 32.73 0.74 61.60
N LEU A 3 31.69 -0.07 61.38
CA LEU A 3 31.32 -0.63 60.09
C LEU A 3 30.35 0.35 59.39
N PHE A 4 30.78 0.96 58.28
CA PHE A 4 29.91 1.75 57.42
C PHE A 4 29.32 0.84 56.33
N LEU A 5 28.00 0.62 56.38
CA LEU A 5 27.23 0.09 55.25
C LEU A 5 27.01 1.24 54.25
N TYR A 6 27.48 1.07 53.02
CA TYR A 6 27.06 1.91 51.88
C TYR A 6 25.88 1.24 51.19
N VAL A 7 24.70 1.87 51.27
CA VAL A 7 23.55 1.54 50.43
C VAL A 7 23.77 2.22 49.08
N LEU A 8 23.94 1.42 48.02
CA LEU A 8 23.92 1.91 46.64
C LEU A 8 22.46 1.91 46.17
N GLU A 9 21.82 3.07 46.19
CA GLU A 9 20.52 3.26 45.53
C GLU A 9 20.75 3.30 44.01
N SER A 10 20.23 2.28 43.31
CA SER A 10 20.19 2.27 41.85
C SER A 10 19.12 3.25 41.37
N LEU A 11 19.53 4.40 40.86
CA LEU A 11 18.66 5.30 40.10
C LEU A 11 18.26 4.64 38.78
N SER A 12 17.06 4.08 38.71
CA SER A 12 16.43 3.71 37.44
C SER A 12 16.09 4.99 36.67
N VAL A 13 16.82 5.27 35.60
CA VAL A 13 16.45 6.33 34.66
C VAL A 13 15.17 5.88 33.95
N PRO A 14 14.04 6.61 34.07
CA PRO A 14 12.87 6.29 33.28
C PRO A 14 13.21 6.54 31.81
N THR A 15 13.28 5.46 31.02
CA THR A 15 13.25 5.57 29.57
C THR A 15 11.90 6.16 29.18
N SER A 16 11.86 7.45 28.88
CA SER A 16 10.70 8.08 28.26
C SER A 16 10.49 7.44 26.89
N THR A 17 9.53 6.51 26.80
CA THR A 17 8.95 6.10 25.54
C THR A 17 8.16 7.29 25.01
N PHE A 18 8.78 8.07 24.12
CA PHE A 18 8.03 9.07 23.35
C PHE A 18 7.06 8.31 22.44
N ALA A 19 5.75 8.55 22.60
CA ALA A 19 4.76 8.10 21.64
C ALA A 19 5.07 8.77 20.30
N GLN A 20 5.48 7.99 19.31
CA GLN A 20 5.59 8.46 17.94
C GLN A 20 4.17 8.75 17.44
N SER A 21 3.95 9.89 16.76
CA SER A 21 2.69 10.14 16.07
C SER A 21 2.39 8.94 15.17
N THR A 22 1.34 8.20 15.49
CA THR A 22 0.80 7.14 14.65
C THR A 22 0.00 7.86 13.57
N GLY A 23 0.48 7.83 12.33
CA GLY A 23 -0.21 8.49 11.21
C GLY A 23 -1.71 8.12 11.18
N THR A 24 -2.51 9.00 10.59
CA THR A 24 -3.96 8.82 10.47
C THR A 24 -4.26 8.02 9.21
N VAL A 25 -4.95 6.89 9.35
CA VAL A 25 -5.55 6.21 8.20
C VAL A 25 -6.68 7.09 7.67
N VAL A 26 -6.62 7.44 6.39
CA VAL A 26 -7.58 8.36 5.73
C VAL A 26 -8.36 7.72 4.60
N TYR A 27 -7.97 6.51 4.22
CA TYR A 27 -8.75 5.60 3.37
C TYR A 27 -8.30 4.18 3.70
N SER A 28 -9.23 3.23 3.79
CA SER A 28 -8.88 1.81 3.89
C SER A 28 -10.05 0.92 3.50
N ASN A 29 -9.89 0.10 2.48
CA ASN A 29 -10.76 -1.05 2.20
C ASN A 29 -10.02 -2.39 2.43
N LEU A 30 -8.85 -2.36 3.09
CA LEU A 30 -8.09 -3.57 3.39
C LEU A 30 -8.90 -4.54 4.26
N PRO A 31 -9.02 -5.82 3.87
CA PRO A 31 -9.61 -6.83 4.74
C PRO A 31 -8.80 -7.00 6.04
N ALA A 32 -9.50 -6.97 7.17
CA ALA A 32 -8.91 -7.18 8.49
C ALA A 32 -9.64 -8.31 9.25
N PRO A 33 -8.99 -9.44 9.55
CA PRO A 33 -7.63 -9.81 9.17
C PRO A 33 -7.49 -10.09 7.66
N VAL A 34 -6.26 -9.98 7.13
CA VAL A 34 -5.96 -10.36 5.75
C VAL A 34 -6.24 -11.85 5.57
N PRO A 35 -7.12 -12.27 4.62
CA PRO A 35 -7.47 -13.67 4.42
C PRO A 35 -6.32 -14.44 3.78
N GLY A 36 -6.40 -15.78 3.75
CA GLY A 36 -5.36 -16.60 3.14
C GLY A 36 -5.16 -16.32 1.64
N ASN A 37 -6.22 -15.96 0.92
CA ASN A 37 -6.15 -15.45 -0.45
C ASN A 37 -7.33 -14.50 -0.71
N ILE A 38 -7.21 -13.71 -1.79
CA ILE A 38 -8.23 -12.79 -2.27
C ILE A 38 -8.43 -12.95 -3.78
N PRO A 39 -9.59 -12.54 -4.33
CA PRO A 39 -9.70 -12.28 -5.76
C PRO A 39 -8.70 -11.21 -6.19
N SER A 40 -8.07 -11.35 -7.35
CA SER A 40 -6.93 -10.51 -7.73
C SER A 40 -6.76 -10.44 -9.25
N LEU A 41 -6.22 -9.35 -9.76
CA LEU A 41 -5.84 -9.20 -11.16
C LEU A 41 -4.34 -9.49 -11.36
N GLY A 42 -4.03 -10.46 -12.22
CA GLY A 42 -2.65 -10.78 -12.61
C GLY A 42 -2.22 -10.01 -13.84
N TYR A 43 -0.97 -9.54 -13.87
CA TYR A 43 -0.49 -8.75 -15.02
C TYR A 43 -0.11 -9.64 -16.19
N GLN A 44 0.55 -10.77 -15.91
CA GLN A 44 1.04 -11.65 -16.98
C GLN A 44 -0.10 -12.34 -17.75
N CYS A 45 -1.15 -12.79 -17.06
CA CYS A 45 -2.28 -13.49 -17.67
C CYS A 45 -3.11 -12.61 -18.58
N CYS A 46 -3.16 -11.33 -18.24
CA CYS A 46 -4.29 -10.48 -18.58
C CYS A 46 -3.82 -9.17 -19.20
N SER A 47 -2.57 -9.13 -19.67
CA SER A 47 -2.02 -8.05 -20.50
C SER A 47 -2.10 -6.67 -19.85
N VAL A 48 -1.86 -6.61 -18.53
CA VAL A 48 -1.98 -5.40 -17.71
C VAL A 48 -0.64 -4.67 -17.64
N SER A 49 -0.68 -3.33 -17.57
CA SER A 49 0.48 -2.50 -17.24
C SER A 49 0.33 -1.70 -15.94
N GLU A 50 -0.90 -1.37 -15.55
CA GLU A 50 -1.22 -0.65 -14.32
C GLU A 50 -2.64 -1.00 -13.85
N PHE A 51 -2.85 -1.10 -12.55
CA PHE A 51 -4.15 -1.39 -11.94
C PHE A 51 -4.31 -0.64 -10.61
N GLY A 52 -5.48 -0.06 -10.39
CA GLY A 52 -5.78 0.67 -9.16
C GLY A 52 -7.15 1.32 -9.23
N ASP A 53 -7.38 2.36 -8.44
CA ASP A 53 -8.72 2.87 -8.18
C ASP A 53 -8.75 4.39 -7.91
N ARG A 54 -9.96 4.97 -7.96
CA ARG A 54 -10.23 6.36 -7.56
C ARG A 54 -10.89 6.40 -6.19
N VAL A 55 -10.24 7.09 -5.26
CA VAL A 55 -10.64 7.11 -3.85
C VAL A 55 -10.84 8.54 -3.37
N HIS A 56 -11.79 8.70 -2.45
CA HIS A 56 -12.02 9.93 -1.71
C HIS A 56 -11.63 9.71 -0.24
N LEU A 57 -10.76 10.56 0.27
CA LEU A 57 -10.25 10.48 1.63
C LEU A 57 -11.28 10.95 2.65
N GLU A 58 -11.18 10.43 3.87
CA GLU A 58 -11.99 10.90 4.99
C GLU A 58 -11.88 12.44 5.15
N ALA A 59 -13.03 13.10 5.33
CA ALA A 59 -13.08 14.54 5.50
C ALA A 59 -12.36 14.99 6.79
N ASP A 60 -11.86 16.22 6.81
CA ASP A 60 -11.22 16.85 7.98
C ASP A 60 -10.06 16.05 8.61
N THR A 61 -9.42 15.18 7.83
CA THR A 61 -8.23 14.42 8.24
C THR A 61 -6.95 14.99 7.60
N PRO A 62 -5.77 14.65 8.13
CA PRO A 62 -4.51 15.16 7.58
C PRO A 62 -4.28 14.72 6.13
N ARG A 63 -3.47 15.48 5.40
CA ARG A 63 -3.22 15.26 3.96
C ARG A 63 -1.75 15.00 3.60
N ARG A 64 -0.80 15.10 4.55
CA ARG A 64 0.61 14.81 4.22
C ARG A 64 0.78 13.30 4.03
N ALA A 65 1.10 12.87 2.81
CA ALA A 65 1.29 11.47 2.48
C ALA A 65 2.37 10.82 3.35
N GLY A 66 2.04 9.68 3.96
CA GLY A 66 2.95 8.90 4.78
C GLY A 66 3.24 7.55 4.14
N TYR A 67 2.24 6.66 4.18
CA TYR A 67 2.35 5.31 3.64
C TYR A 67 1.14 4.96 2.79
N ALA A 68 1.35 4.05 1.85
CA ALA A 68 0.27 3.35 1.16
C ALA A 68 0.49 1.85 1.30
N ASN A 69 -0.50 1.16 1.84
CA ASN A 69 -0.52 -0.29 1.95
C ASN A 69 -1.39 -0.84 0.81
N VAL A 70 -0.86 -1.74 -0.01
CA VAL A 70 -1.60 -2.35 -1.13
C VAL A 70 -1.70 -3.85 -0.89
N LEU A 71 -2.91 -4.39 -1.03
CA LEU A 71 -3.15 -5.83 -0.97
C LEU A 71 -2.69 -6.49 -2.27
N MET A 72 -1.94 -7.58 -2.14
CA MET A 72 -1.41 -8.37 -3.24
C MET A 72 -1.80 -9.84 -3.09
N SER A 73 -1.66 -10.63 -4.15
CA SER A 73 -1.71 -12.08 -4.07
C SER A 73 -0.58 -12.72 -4.88
N SER A 74 0.19 -13.59 -4.24
CA SER A 74 1.25 -14.38 -4.87
C SER A 74 0.74 -15.78 -5.16
N TRP A 75 0.92 -16.24 -6.39
CA TRP A 75 0.55 -17.60 -6.82
C TRP A 75 1.79 -18.48 -7.06
N SER A 76 2.98 -17.87 -7.14
CA SER A 76 4.24 -18.58 -7.35
C SER A 76 4.67 -19.33 -6.07
N LYS A 77 5.22 -20.53 -6.27
CA LYS A 77 5.75 -21.39 -5.19
C LYS A 77 7.25 -21.56 -5.36
N HIS A 78 7.97 -21.74 -4.25
CA HIS A 78 9.43 -21.85 -4.27
C HIS A 78 9.91 -23.08 -5.04
N SER A 79 9.17 -24.19 -5.00
CA SER A 79 9.54 -25.42 -5.72
C SER A 79 9.67 -25.27 -7.24
N ASP A 80 8.98 -24.29 -7.85
CA ASP A 80 9.12 -23.97 -9.28
C ASP A 80 10.38 -23.12 -9.58
N TYR A 81 10.96 -22.50 -8.54
CA TYR A 81 12.11 -21.60 -8.62
C TYR A 81 13.21 -21.98 -7.60
N PRO A 82 13.72 -23.23 -7.62
CA PRO A 82 14.57 -23.77 -6.55
C PRO A 82 15.93 -23.07 -6.41
N THR A 83 16.36 -22.31 -7.43
CA THR A 83 17.61 -21.54 -7.41
C THR A 83 17.46 -20.17 -6.75
N MET A 84 16.23 -19.73 -6.46
CA MET A 84 15.95 -18.46 -5.77
C MET A 84 15.92 -18.67 -4.25
N SER A 85 15.95 -17.56 -3.50
CA SER A 85 15.85 -17.59 -2.05
C SER A 85 14.53 -18.24 -1.60
N SER A 86 14.58 -19.11 -0.59
CA SER A 86 13.38 -19.70 0.02
C SER A 86 12.55 -18.70 0.82
N ALA A 87 13.10 -17.51 1.11
CA ALA A 87 12.38 -16.44 1.84
C ALA A 87 11.41 -15.64 0.95
N GLY A 88 11.50 -15.79 -0.37
CA GLY A 88 10.78 -14.97 -1.34
C GLY A 88 11.70 -14.49 -2.46
N TYR A 89 11.21 -13.56 -3.27
CA TYR A 89 11.99 -12.89 -4.31
C TYR A 89 11.79 -11.39 -4.25
N LYS A 90 12.74 -10.63 -4.79
CA LYS A 90 12.64 -9.19 -4.89
C LYS A 90 12.08 -8.79 -6.25
N HIS A 91 11.15 -7.84 -6.27
CA HIS A 91 10.60 -7.29 -7.52
C HIS A 91 10.33 -5.79 -7.38
N PRO A 92 10.72 -4.95 -8.36
CA PRO A 92 10.39 -3.53 -8.33
C PRO A 92 8.89 -3.35 -8.56
N ILE A 93 8.21 -2.71 -7.60
CA ILE A 93 6.81 -2.33 -7.72
C ILE A 93 6.74 -0.80 -7.66
N THR A 94 5.97 -0.22 -8.57
CA THR A 94 5.71 1.22 -8.63
C THR A 94 4.30 1.51 -8.15
N LEU A 95 4.17 2.49 -7.26
CA LEU A 95 2.91 3.16 -6.94
C LEU A 95 2.91 4.53 -7.61
N ALA A 96 1.86 4.84 -8.35
CA ALA A 96 1.60 6.15 -8.94
C ALA A 96 0.34 6.76 -8.33
N ILE A 97 0.35 8.08 -8.10
CA ILE A 97 -0.82 8.83 -7.63
C ILE A 97 -1.07 9.96 -8.64
N TYR A 98 -2.29 10.05 -9.15
CA TYR A 98 -2.73 11.04 -10.14
C TYR A 98 -3.81 11.92 -9.53
N ALA A 99 -3.84 13.21 -9.89
CA ALA A 99 -4.80 14.12 -9.29
C ALA A 99 -6.24 13.84 -9.76
N ASN A 100 -6.42 13.27 -10.96
CA ASN A 100 -7.72 13.00 -11.57
C ASN A 100 -7.60 12.04 -12.77
N ASP A 101 -8.72 11.73 -13.39
CA ASP A 101 -8.85 10.81 -14.52
C ASP A 101 -8.07 11.26 -15.77
N ALA A 102 -8.00 12.57 -16.03
CA ALA A 102 -7.26 13.09 -17.19
C ALA A 102 -5.76 12.90 -17.01
N ASP A 103 -5.26 13.11 -15.79
CA ASP A 103 -3.85 12.87 -15.44
C ASP A 103 -3.52 11.36 -15.49
N ALA A 104 -4.42 10.49 -15.03
CA ALA A 104 -4.28 9.04 -15.16
C ALA A 104 -4.20 8.61 -16.64
N LEU A 105 -5.14 9.11 -17.46
CA LEU A 105 -5.19 8.82 -18.89
C LEU A 105 -3.93 9.29 -19.64
N ALA A 106 -3.41 10.46 -19.26
CA ALA A 106 -2.18 11.03 -19.82
C ALA A 106 -0.89 10.43 -19.23
N HIS A 107 -1.00 9.54 -18.24
CA HIS A 107 0.11 9.00 -17.46
C HIS A 107 1.01 10.12 -16.86
N SER A 108 0.38 11.12 -16.26
CA SER A 108 1.00 12.31 -15.66
C SER A 108 0.74 12.38 -14.15
N PRO A 109 1.40 11.53 -13.34
CA PRO A 109 1.14 11.44 -11.90
C PRO A 109 1.68 12.64 -11.11
N LEU A 110 1.03 12.94 -9.97
CA LEU A 110 1.54 13.83 -8.91
C LEU A 110 2.84 13.29 -8.31
N THR A 111 2.93 11.98 -8.13
CA THR A 111 4.14 11.30 -7.66
C THR A 111 4.18 9.87 -8.18
N THR A 112 5.40 9.34 -8.31
CA THR A 112 5.67 7.93 -8.48
C THR A 112 6.72 7.48 -7.49
N VAL A 113 6.51 6.30 -6.90
CA VAL A 113 7.47 5.66 -6.01
C VAL A 113 7.68 4.23 -6.45
N THR A 114 8.90 3.92 -6.89
CA THR A 114 9.31 2.54 -7.17
C THR A 114 10.15 2.03 -6.01
N GLN A 115 9.76 0.90 -5.44
CA GLN A 115 10.51 0.22 -4.38
C GLN A 115 10.76 -1.24 -4.74
N MET A 116 11.93 -1.75 -4.36
CA MET A 116 12.23 -3.17 -4.45
C MET A 116 11.54 -3.90 -3.30
N MET A 117 10.39 -4.51 -3.61
CA MET A 117 9.55 -5.19 -2.62
C MET A 117 10.00 -6.63 -2.43
N ASP A 118 9.89 -7.13 -1.20
CA ASP A 118 10.04 -8.55 -0.88
C ASP A 118 8.71 -9.26 -1.09
N ILE A 119 8.65 -10.11 -2.11
CA ILE A 119 7.46 -10.86 -2.49
C ILE A 119 7.56 -12.27 -1.92
N PRO A 120 6.63 -12.68 -1.05
CA PRO A 120 6.67 -14.00 -0.45
C PRO A 120 6.17 -15.06 -1.45
N TRP A 121 6.70 -16.28 -1.31
CA TRP A 121 6.18 -17.44 -2.01
C TRP A 121 4.82 -17.83 -1.45
N ARG A 122 3.88 -18.20 -2.33
CA ARG A 122 2.76 -19.02 -1.91
C ARG A 122 3.28 -20.33 -1.31
N PRO A 123 2.70 -20.83 -0.21
CA PRO A 123 3.02 -22.14 0.32
C PRO A 123 2.77 -23.24 -0.72
N GLU A 124 3.51 -24.34 -0.56
CA GLU A 124 3.40 -25.52 -1.42
C GLU A 124 2.00 -26.13 -1.39
N ALA A 125 1.64 -26.82 -2.46
CA ALA A 125 0.34 -27.47 -2.57
C ALA A 125 0.17 -28.56 -1.50
N ASP A 126 -1.01 -28.60 -0.88
CA ASP A 126 -1.44 -29.71 -0.04
C ASP A 126 -2.26 -30.67 -0.91
N PRO A 127 -1.81 -31.93 -1.13
CA PRO A 127 -2.52 -32.88 -1.98
C PRO A 127 -3.91 -33.26 -1.43
N THR A 128 -4.21 -32.96 -0.16
CA THR A 128 -5.52 -33.18 0.45
C THR A 128 -6.50 -32.03 0.18
N CYS A 129 -6.05 -30.92 -0.40
CA CYS A 129 -6.94 -29.88 -0.89
C CYS A 129 -7.66 -30.34 -2.16
N PRO A 130 -8.90 -29.88 -2.40
CA PRO A 130 -9.60 -30.17 -3.65
C PRO A 130 -8.76 -29.78 -4.87
N GLY A 131 -8.57 -30.72 -5.80
CA GLY A 131 -7.73 -30.54 -6.98
C GLY A 131 -6.22 -30.68 -6.75
N GLY A 132 -5.75 -30.76 -5.50
CA GLY A 132 -4.34 -31.02 -5.15
C GLY A 132 -3.34 -29.94 -5.53
N THR A 133 -3.79 -28.75 -5.94
CA THR A 133 -2.94 -27.63 -6.38
C THR A 133 -2.88 -26.46 -5.39
N ALA A 134 -3.92 -26.33 -4.57
CA ALA A 134 -4.05 -25.32 -3.53
C ALA A 134 -3.20 -25.68 -2.29
N TRP A 135 -2.81 -24.67 -1.51
CA TRP A 135 -2.19 -24.86 -0.20
C TRP A 135 -3.26 -24.80 0.90
N ARG A 136 -3.03 -25.51 2.01
CA ARG A 136 -3.92 -25.47 3.17
C ARG A 136 -3.44 -24.43 4.17
N ALA A 137 -4.29 -23.46 4.45
CA ALA A 137 -4.03 -22.45 5.47
C ALA A 137 -4.28 -23.01 6.88
N THR A 138 -3.79 -22.26 7.88
CA THR A 138 -3.95 -22.59 9.30
C THR A 138 -5.41 -22.61 9.75
N ASN A 139 -6.31 -21.93 9.03
CA ASN A 139 -7.75 -21.97 9.24
C ASN A 139 -8.43 -23.23 8.62
N GLY A 140 -7.65 -24.15 8.06
CA GLY A 140 -8.12 -25.39 7.43
C GLY A 140 -8.61 -25.22 5.98
N SER A 141 -8.74 -23.99 5.47
CA SER A 141 -9.20 -23.71 4.10
C SER A 141 -8.08 -23.90 3.07
N CYS A 142 -8.46 -24.18 1.83
CA CYS A 142 -7.55 -24.39 0.71
C CYS A 142 -7.55 -23.16 -0.21
N TYR A 143 -6.38 -22.63 -0.52
CA TYR A 143 -6.23 -21.41 -1.33
C TYR A 143 -5.26 -21.61 -2.50
N ASN A 144 -5.55 -20.98 -3.64
CA ASN A 144 -4.70 -21.06 -4.85
C ASN A 144 -3.64 -19.96 -4.92
N GLY A 145 -3.87 -18.82 -4.28
CA GLY A 145 -2.89 -17.75 -4.07
C GLY A 145 -2.63 -17.54 -2.58
N MET A 146 -1.70 -16.66 -2.25
CA MET A 146 -1.47 -16.19 -0.89
C MET A 146 -1.57 -14.67 -0.86
N ALA A 147 -2.52 -14.15 -0.06
CA ALA A 147 -2.64 -12.70 0.12
C ALA A 147 -1.57 -12.16 1.07
N PHE A 148 -1.05 -10.99 0.75
CA PHE A 148 -0.10 -10.26 1.60
C PHE A 148 -0.19 -8.77 1.28
N VAL A 149 0.33 -7.92 2.17
CA VAL A 149 0.29 -6.45 2.00
C VAL A 149 1.69 -5.94 1.71
N LEU A 150 1.81 -5.09 0.70
CA LEU A 150 2.99 -4.30 0.42
C LEU A 150 2.82 -2.89 0.99
N THR A 151 3.88 -2.35 1.60
CA THR A 151 3.89 -0.99 2.14
C THR A 151 4.82 -0.10 1.33
N PHE A 152 4.27 0.95 0.74
CA PHE A 152 5.01 2.02 0.09
C PHE A 152 5.28 3.14 1.08
N ASP A 153 6.51 3.63 1.10
CA ASP A 153 6.89 4.82 1.88
C ASP A 153 6.87 6.06 0.99
N LEU A 154 5.90 6.94 1.24
CA LEU A 154 5.67 8.17 0.48
C LEU A 154 6.31 9.40 1.15
N ARG A 155 6.93 9.24 2.32
CA ARG A 155 7.42 10.37 3.13
C ARG A 155 8.45 11.21 2.39
N ALA A 156 9.32 10.58 1.60
CA ALA A 156 10.31 11.26 0.79
C ALA A 156 9.70 12.12 -0.34
N GLN A 157 8.42 11.91 -0.69
CA GLN A 157 7.75 12.63 -1.78
C GLN A 157 7.30 14.04 -1.36
N ASN A 158 7.24 14.33 -0.05
CA ASN A 158 6.76 15.62 0.46
C ASN A 158 5.37 16.00 -0.10
N LEU A 159 4.55 14.99 -0.44
CA LEU A 159 3.29 15.14 -1.14
C LEU A 159 2.15 15.45 -0.16
N THR A 160 1.36 16.47 -0.46
CA THR A 160 0.03 16.65 0.13
C THR A 160 -0.99 15.99 -0.79
N LEU A 161 -1.69 14.97 -0.32
CA LEU A 161 -2.74 14.29 -1.08
C LEU A 161 -3.93 15.24 -1.29
N PRO A 162 -4.55 15.25 -2.49
CA PRO A 162 -5.87 15.83 -2.67
C PRO A 162 -6.93 15.08 -1.85
N ASP A 163 -8.12 15.65 -1.71
CA ASP A 163 -9.27 14.96 -1.08
C ASP A 163 -9.69 13.72 -1.89
N GLU A 164 -9.47 13.76 -3.20
CA GLU A 164 -9.81 12.68 -4.11
C GLU A 164 -8.72 12.53 -5.15
N PHE A 165 -8.31 11.29 -5.43
CA PHE A 165 -7.24 11.00 -6.38
C PHE A 165 -7.40 9.61 -6.97
N VAL A 166 -6.69 9.36 -8.07
CA VAL A 166 -6.52 8.02 -8.65
C VAL A 166 -5.17 7.49 -8.22
N TRP A 167 -5.09 6.23 -7.80
CA TRP A 167 -3.84 5.54 -7.58
C TRP A 167 -3.72 4.32 -8.50
N GLY A 168 -2.49 3.94 -8.82
CA GLY A 168 -2.22 2.79 -9.64
C GLY A 168 -0.94 2.08 -9.21
N VAL A 169 -0.97 0.76 -9.28
CA VAL A 169 0.19 -0.09 -9.09
C VAL A 169 0.64 -0.62 -10.44
N ALA A 170 1.94 -0.51 -10.70
CA ALA A 170 2.56 -0.96 -11.94
C ALA A 170 3.83 -1.77 -11.64
N TYR A 171 4.05 -2.81 -12.41
CA TYR A 171 5.29 -3.58 -12.44
C TYR A 171 5.41 -4.32 -13.77
N ASN A 172 6.62 -4.79 -14.07
CA ASN A 172 6.93 -5.43 -15.33
C ASN A 172 7.02 -6.94 -15.13
N THR A 173 6.28 -7.70 -15.92
CA THR A 173 6.40 -9.15 -15.99
C THR A 173 7.25 -9.52 -17.21
N ASN A 174 7.17 -10.77 -17.67
CA ASN A 174 7.96 -11.23 -18.81
C ASN A 174 7.55 -10.50 -20.09
N THR A 175 6.26 -10.49 -20.41
CA THR A 175 5.74 -9.92 -21.67
C THR A 175 4.84 -8.70 -21.48
N TRP A 176 4.55 -8.32 -20.24
CA TRP A 176 3.61 -7.23 -19.91
C TRP A 176 4.18 -6.28 -18.86
N GLY A 177 3.45 -5.20 -18.57
CA GLY A 177 3.99 -4.01 -17.91
C GLY A 177 4.39 -2.91 -18.91
N TYR A 178 4.69 -1.72 -18.38
CA TYR A 178 5.15 -0.59 -19.18
C TYR A 178 6.50 -0.85 -19.89
N ASN A 179 7.36 -1.67 -19.30
CA ASN A 179 8.64 -2.07 -19.87
C ASN A 179 8.93 -3.54 -19.54
N PRO A 180 8.33 -4.50 -20.29
CA PRO A 180 8.44 -5.92 -20.01
C PRO A 180 9.89 -6.39 -19.86
N LEU A 181 10.12 -7.34 -18.95
CA LEU A 181 11.45 -7.83 -18.61
C LEU A 181 12.06 -8.74 -19.68
N GLY A 182 11.23 -9.32 -20.56
CA GLY A 182 11.66 -10.20 -21.65
C GLY A 182 12.23 -11.54 -21.18
N VAL A 183 12.13 -11.84 -19.88
CA VAL A 183 12.56 -13.10 -19.28
C VAL A 183 11.45 -13.64 -18.37
N PRO A 184 11.23 -14.97 -18.31
CA PRO A 184 10.26 -15.56 -17.42
C PRO A 184 10.73 -15.51 -15.96
N GLY A 185 9.78 -15.44 -15.04
CA GLY A 185 10.09 -15.37 -13.61
C GLY A 185 8.86 -15.44 -12.70
N PRO A 186 9.06 -15.49 -11.36
CA PRO A 186 7.98 -15.72 -10.42
C PRO A 186 6.95 -14.58 -10.35
N TYR A 187 7.35 -13.37 -10.77
CA TYR A 187 6.47 -12.20 -10.92
C TYR A 187 5.36 -12.38 -11.96
N GLU A 188 5.46 -13.38 -12.84
CA GLU A 188 4.36 -13.73 -13.74
C GLU A 188 3.09 -14.20 -12.99
N SER A 189 3.26 -14.65 -11.75
CA SER A 189 2.19 -15.10 -10.86
C SER A 189 1.99 -14.16 -9.67
N LEU A 190 2.42 -12.90 -9.80
CA LEU A 190 2.09 -11.83 -8.87
C LEU A 190 0.85 -11.11 -9.38
N ASN A 191 -0.06 -10.79 -8.47
CA ASN A 191 -1.34 -10.15 -8.74
C ASN A 191 -1.59 -9.01 -7.73
N VAL A 192 -2.32 -7.97 -8.15
CA VAL A 192 -2.87 -6.97 -7.23
C VAL A 192 -4.22 -7.44 -6.72
N GLY A 193 -4.42 -7.34 -5.41
CA GLY A 193 -5.59 -7.85 -4.73
C GLY A 193 -6.79 -6.92 -4.79
N THR A 194 -7.97 -7.54 -4.78
CA THR A 194 -9.26 -6.87 -4.79
C THR A 194 -10.11 -7.33 -3.61
N THR A 195 -11.12 -6.53 -3.28
CA THR A 195 -12.04 -6.79 -2.19
C THR A 195 -13.49 -6.47 -2.58
N ALA A 196 -14.43 -7.18 -1.97
CA ALA A 196 -15.85 -6.85 -2.02
C ALA A 196 -16.28 -5.99 -0.82
N SER A 197 -15.39 -5.75 0.14
CA SER A 197 -15.69 -4.95 1.33
C SER A 197 -15.71 -3.48 0.97
N ALA A 198 -16.77 -2.78 1.40
CA ALA A 198 -16.77 -1.33 1.39
C ALA A 198 -15.61 -0.77 2.23
N PRO A 199 -15.05 0.40 1.88
CA PRO A 199 -14.06 1.05 2.71
C PRO A 199 -14.54 1.25 4.15
N SER A 200 -13.67 0.94 5.09
CA SER A 200 -13.86 1.20 6.53
C SER A 200 -13.57 2.66 6.92
N VAL A 201 -12.80 3.36 6.09
CA VAL A 201 -12.45 4.79 6.18
C VAL A 201 -12.40 5.34 4.76
N GLY A 202 -12.87 6.58 4.56
CA GLY A 202 -12.97 7.18 3.23
C GLY A 202 -14.03 6.50 2.35
N ILE A 203 -13.99 6.79 1.05
CA ILE A 203 -14.99 6.34 0.08
C ILE A 203 -14.28 5.85 -1.18
N ASP A 204 -14.76 4.74 -1.71
CA ASP A 204 -14.52 4.31 -3.09
C ASP A 204 -15.52 5.07 -3.96
N VAL A 205 -15.00 5.91 -4.87
CA VAL A 205 -15.81 6.88 -5.62
C VAL A 205 -16.83 6.17 -6.51
N ASN A 206 -16.50 4.98 -7.01
CA ASN A 206 -17.41 4.17 -7.79
C ASN A 206 -17.04 2.67 -7.68
N PRO A 207 -17.73 1.91 -6.81
CA PRO A 207 -17.42 0.49 -6.57
C PRO A 207 -17.60 -0.46 -7.76
N ASP A 208 -18.14 -0.01 -8.90
CA ASP A 208 -18.20 -0.78 -10.15
C ASP A 208 -17.05 -0.45 -11.11
N VAL A 209 -16.22 0.54 -10.80
CA VAL A 209 -15.13 1.00 -11.66
C VAL A 209 -13.78 0.69 -11.01
N ALA A 210 -12.86 0.16 -11.81
CA ALA A 210 -11.45 0.16 -11.49
C ALA A 210 -10.68 0.91 -12.59
N TYR A 211 -9.49 1.39 -12.27
CA TYR A 211 -8.56 1.93 -13.25
C TYR A 211 -7.65 0.82 -13.73
N VAL A 212 -7.61 0.59 -15.04
CA VAL A 212 -6.84 -0.50 -15.64
C VAL A 212 -6.18 -0.05 -16.93
N ASN A 213 -4.94 -0.48 -17.13
CA ASN A 213 -4.22 -0.34 -18.38
C ASN A 213 -4.04 -1.71 -19.04
N TYR A 214 -5.00 -2.11 -19.87
CA TYR A 214 -4.89 -3.29 -20.71
C TYR A 214 -4.33 -2.92 -22.09
N SER A 215 -3.47 -3.78 -22.62
CA SER A 215 -3.04 -3.70 -24.03
C SER A 215 -4.00 -4.45 -24.97
N HIS A 216 -4.84 -5.35 -24.44
CA HIS A 216 -5.79 -6.15 -25.22
C HIS A 216 -7.22 -5.62 -25.09
N ALA A 217 -7.74 -5.02 -26.17
CA ALA A 217 -9.04 -4.36 -26.20
C ALA A 217 -10.22 -5.19 -25.65
N PRO A 218 -10.38 -6.49 -25.97
CA PRO A 218 -11.46 -7.32 -25.43
C PRO A 218 -11.49 -7.53 -23.92
N PHE A 219 -10.44 -7.12 -23.19
CA PHE A 219 -10.43 -7.18 -21.72
C PHE A 219 -11.13 -5.99 -21.06
N TYR A 220 -11.31 -4.87 -21.78
CA TYR A 220 -12.14 -3.78 -21.30
C TYR A 220 -13.63 -4.13 -21.47
N SER A 221 -14.46 -3.62 -20.57
CA SER A 221 -15.92 -3.77 -20.65
C SER A 221 -16.52 -3.12 -21.91
N ASP A 222 -15.86 -2.07 -22.41
CA ASP A 222 -16.20 -1.34 -23.64
C ASP A 222 -15.53 -1.92 -24.90
N LEU A 223 -14.88 -3.08 -24.80
CA LEU A 223 -14.14 -3.73 -25.88
C LEU A 223 -13.05 -2.83 -26.52
N GLY A 224 -12.49 -1.90 -25.75
CA GLY A 224 -11.40 -1.01 -26.14
C GLY A 224 -11.86 0.29 -26.82
N ALA A 225 -13.14 0.63 -26.77
CA ALA A 225 -13.67 1.86 -27.37
C ALA A 225 -12.99 3.14 -26.81
N GLY A 226 -12.65 3.16 -25.52
CA GLY A 226 -11.88 4.23 -24.89
C GLY A 226 -10.36 4.20 -25.14
N GLY A 227 -9.88 3.29 -26.00
CA GLY A 227 -8.46 3.06 -26.26
C GLY A 227 -7.86 1.93 -25.40
N THR A 228 -6.66 1.51 -25.79
CA THR A 228 -5.82 0.53 -25.09
C THR A 228 -4.47 1.14 -24.78
N ASN A 229 -3.68 0.51 -23.92
CA ASN A 229 -2.36 0.98 -23.48
C ASN A 229 -2.43 2.34 -22.77
N THR A 230 -3.55 2.63 -22.12
CA THR A 230 -3.77 3.84 -21.31
C THR A 230 -4.38 3.46 -19.97
N PHE A 231 -3.95 4.12 -18.90
CA PHE A 231 -4.48 3.88 -17.56
C PHE A 231 -5.78 4.68 -17.39
N ARG A 232 -6.92 3.98 -17.46
CA ARG A 232 -8.24 4.60 -17.58
C ARG A 232 -9.30 3.81 -16.80
N PRO A 233 -10.46 4.41 -16.47
CA PRO A 233 -11.54 3.70 -15.82
C PRO A 233 -12.12 2.62 -16.74
N ASP A 234 -12.49 1.50 -16.14
CA ASP A 234 -13.15 0.32 -16.71
C ASP A 234 -14.29 -0.11 -15.77
N THR A 235 -15.47 -0.44 -16.30
CA THR A 235 -16.66 -0.81 -15.51
C THR A 235 -16.81 -2.32 -15.35
N GLY A 236 -17.76 -2.79 -14.53
CA GLY A 236 -17.99 -4.21 -14.29
C GLY A 236 -17.10 -4.81 -13.19
N TRP A 237 -16.54 -3.96 -12.32
CA TRP A 237 -15.68 -4.35 -11.21
C TRP A 237 -16.43 -4.48 -9.88
N THR A 238 -17.78 -4.45 -9.88
CA THR A 238 -18.59 -4.66 -8.66
C THR A 238 -18.13 -5.89 -7.88
N GLY A 239 -17.71 -5.68 -6.63
CA GLY A 239 -17.22 -6.74 -5.73
C GLY A 239 -15.74 -7.09 -5.88
N PHE A 240 -15.02 -6.37 -6.74
CA PHE A 240 -13.60 -6.53 -7.05
C PHE A 240 -12.85 -5.18 -7.00
N ALA A 241 -13.19 -4.31 -6.05
CA ALA A 241 -12.51 -3.04 -5.86
C ALA A 241 -11.02 -3.28 -5.51
N PRO A 242 -10.06 -2.64 -6.19
CA PRO A 242 -8.64 -2.71 -5.83
C PRO A 242 -8.42 -2.31 -4.38
N SER A 243 -7.63 -3.11 -3.65
CA SER A 243 -7.58 -2.96 -2.18
C SER A 243 -6.32 -2.28 -1.69
N ALA A 244 -6.51 -1.17 -0.96
CA ALA A 244 -5.45 -0.35 -0.41
C ALA A 244 -5.85 0.37 0.88
N GLU A 245 -4.85 0.91 1.56
CA GLU A 245 -4.98 1.81 2.71
C GLU A 245 -3.96 2.94 2.59
N PHE A 246 -4.39 4.18 2.84
CA PHE A 246 -3.54 5.35 2.84
C PHE A 246 -3.44 5.93 4.25
N THR A 247 -2.21 6.13 4.71
CA THR A 247 -1.90 6.77 5.99
C THR A 247 -1.25 8.12 5.74
N THR A 248 -1.77 9.17 6.38
CA THR A 248 -1.24 10.53 6.33
C THR A 248 -0.79 11.03 7.69
N PHE A 249 -0.10 12.16 7.70
CA PHE A 249 0.39 12.82 8.91
C PHE A 249 -0.09 14.27 8.96
N ALA A 250 -0.24 14.78 10.18
CA ALA A 250 -0.55 16.18 10.42
C ALA A 250 0.73 17.00 10.59
N ILE A 251 0.87 18.06 9.81
CA ILE A 251 1.92 19.08 9.98
C ILE A 251 1.23 20.32 10.55
N PRO A 252 1.77 20.94 11.61
CA PRO A 252 1.14 22.12 12.18
C PRO A 252 1.22 23.28 11.19
N ALA A 253 0.08 23.92 10.93
CA ALA A 253 -0.03 25.12 10.12
C ALA A 253 0.00 26.39 10.98
N THR A 254 -0.51 26.30 12.20
CA THR A 254 -0.63 27.43 13.13
C THR A 254 -0.12 27.07 14.52
N THR A 255 0.23 28.08 15.31
CA THR A 255 0.68 27.87 16.69
C THR A 255 -0.45 27.34 17.59
N SER A 256 -1.72 27.50 17.20
CA SER A 256 -2.87 26.88 17.85
C SER A 256 -2.83 25.36 17.76
N ASP A 257 -2.40 24.81 16.62
CA ASP A 257 -2.37 23.36 16.37
C ASP A 257 -1.45 22.65 17.37
N CYS A 258 -0.46 23.37 17.91
CA CYS A 258 0.50 22.85 18.88
C CYS A 258 -0.03 22.81 20.32
N LYS A 259 -1.15 23.45 20.65
CA LYS A 259 -1.59 23.67 22.04
C LYS A 259 -2.30 22.44 22.62
N ASN A 260 -2.48 22.43 23.94
CA ASN A 260 -3.32 21.45 24.66
C ASN A 260 -2.95 19.98 24.40
N GLY A 261 -1.66 19.69 24.17
CA GLY A 261 -1.17 18.34 23.90
C GLY A 261 -1.28 17.89 22.45
N ALA A 262 -1.92 18.66 21.55
CA ALA A 262 -2.10 18.28 20.15
C ALA A 262 -0.78 18.12 19.39
N TRP A 263 0.29 18.81 19.80
CA TRP A 263 1.65 18.66 19.25
C TRP A 263 2.18 17.22 19.25
N GLN A 264 1.65 16.33 20.11
CA GLN A 264 2.06 14.93 20.19
C GLN A 264 1.66 14.13 18.93
N ASN A 265 0.60 14.56 18.25
CA ASN A 265 0.09 13.90 17.04
C ASN A 265 0.61 14.56 15.76
N LEU A 266 1.40 15.63 15.89
CA LEU A 266 1.95 16.40 14.78
C LEU A 266 3.39 15.98 14.48
N VAL A 267 3.80 16.15 13.23
CA VAL A 267 5.17 15.92 12.78
C VAL A 267 5.74 17.15 12.08
N ARG A 268 7.07 17.24 12.04
CA ARG A 268 7.78 18.15 11.14
C ARG A 268 7.66 17.67 9.69
N GLY A 269 8.08 18.50 8.74
CA GLY A 269 8.11 18.14 7.31
C GLY A 269 8.97 16.91 6.98
N ASP A 270 9.92 16.56 7.84
CA ASP A 270 10.76 15.35 7.75
C ASP A 270 10.19 14.14 8.52
N PHE A 271 8.94 14.22 8.96
CA PHE A 271 8.23 13.20 9.75
C PHE A 271 8.83 12.94 11.15
N THR A 272 9.74 13.78 11.62
CA THR A 272 10.23 13.69 13.00
C THR A 272 9.19 14.25 13.98
N PRO A 273 8.99 13.61 15.14
CA PRO A 273 8.05 14.10 16.14
C PRO A 273 8.57 15.37 16.84
N PHE A 274 7.65 16.12 17.42
CA PHE A 274 7.97 17.23 18.32
C PHE A 274 8.31 16.69 19.71
N LYS A 275 9.28 17.32 20.39
CA LYS A 275 9.68 16.93 21.75
C LYS A 275 8.80 17.53 22.84
N ASN A 276 8.16 18.67 22.54
CA ASN A 276 7.24 19.39 23.42
C ASN A 276 6.47 20.45 22.63
N GLN A 277 5.47 21.07 23.27
CA GLN A 277 4.67 22.16 22.68
C GLN A 277 5.54 23.33 22.19
N GLY A 278 6.57 23.71 22.94
CA GLY A 278 7.47 24.81 22.58
C GLY A 278 8.22 24.55 21.27
N ALA A 279 8.68 23.31 21.05
CA ALA A 279 9.32 22.89 19.81
C ALA A 279 8.36 22.96 18.61
N CYS A 280 7.10 22.55 18.79
CA CYS A 280 6.08 22.68 17.77
C CYS A 280 5.79 24.15 17.42
N VAL A 281 5.58 25.00 18.43
CA VAL A 281 5.33 26.43 18.23
C VAL A 281 6.52 27.11 17.54
N SER A 282 7.76 26.77 17.94
CA SER A 282 8.97 27.27 17.29
C SER A 282 9.05 26.85 15.83
N TYR A 283 8.72 25.60 15.52
CA TYR A 283 8.70 25.10 14.15
C TYR A 283 7.69 25.86 13.28
N VAL A 284 6.47 26.10 13.77
CA VAL A 284 5.48 26.91 13.04
C VAL A 284 6.00 28.33 12.77
N ASN A 285 6.65 28.95 13.74
CA ASN A 285 7.12 30.33 13.60
C ASN A 285 8.39 30.48 12.73
N THR A 286 9.22 29.44 12.63
CA THR A 286 10.57 29.55 12.06
C THR A 286 10.87 28.56 10.93
N GLY A 287 10.03 27.55 10.74
CA GLY A 287 10.25 26.44 9.80
C GLY A 287 11.37 25.48 10.21
N LYS A 288 11.86 25.55 11.47
CA LYS A 288 13.00 24.77 11.98
C LYS A 288 12.62 23.93 13.20
#